data_AF-A0A7J9KCW7-F1
#
_entry.id   AF-A0A7J9KCW7-F1
#
_cell.length_a   1.000
_cell.length_b   1.000
_cell.length_c   1.000
_cell.angle_alpha   90.00
_cell.angle_beta   90.00
_cell.angle_gamma   90.00
#
_symmetry.space_group_name_H-M   'P 1'
#
loop_
_entity.id
_entity.type
_entity.pdbx_description
1 polymer ?
#
loop_
_entity_poly.entity_id
_entity_poly.type
_entity_poly.pdbx_seq_one_letter_code
_entity_poly.pdbx_strand_id
1 'polypeptide(L)'
;EAIVLPPWVALAVRPRPGVWEYIRVNVHALVVEELTVAEYLRFKEELVDGSSNANFVLELDFEPFNASFPRPTLSKSIGNGVEFLNRHLSAKLFHDKESMHPLLEFLKVHCHKGKNMMLNDRIQNLNSLQHVLRKAEEYLVALPAETPYADFEHKFQEIGLERGWGDTAERVLEMIQLLLDLLEAPDPCTLEKFLGRIPMVFNVVILTPHGYFAQDNVLGYPDTGGQVVYILDQVRALENEMLNRIKQQGLNITPRILIITRLLPDAVGTTCGQRLEKVYGTEYSDILRIPFRTEKGIVRRWISRFEVWPYLETYTEDVAHEISKELQGKPDLIIGNYSDGNIVASLLAHKLGVTQCTIAHALEKTKYPDSDIYWKKLEDKYHFSCQFTADLFAMNHTDFIITSTFQEIAGSKDTVGQYESHTAFTLPGLYRVVHGIDVFDPKFNIVSPGADMSIYYPYTEEKKRLKHFHSEIEQLLYSKVENEEHWCVLNDRNKPILFTMARLDRVKNLSGLVEWYGKNAKLRELVNLVVVGGDRRKESKDLEEKAEMKKMFELIE
;
A
#
# COMPACT_ATOMS: atom_id res chain seq x y z
N GLU A 1 9.53 -25.34 4.49
CA GLU A 1 10.63 -25.34 5.49
C GLU A 1 10.61 -26.65 6.26
N ALA A 2 11.68 -26.98 7.00
CA ALA A 2 11.78 -28.21 7.79
C ALA A 2 12.28 -27.90 9.21
N ILE A 3 11.52 -28.33 10.21
CA ILE A 3 11.83 -28.16 11.64
C ILE A 3 12.31 -29.49 12.18
N VAL A 4 13.46 -29.49 12.85
CA VAL A 4 14.14 -30.72 13.29
C VAL A 4 14.19 -30.77 14.81
N LEU A 5 13.42 -31.68 15.41
CA LEU A 5 13.42 -31.98 16.85
C LEU A 5 13.46 -33.49 17.05
N PRO A 6 14.61 -34.09 17.43
CA PRO A 6 14.72 -35.54 17.56
C PRO A 6 13.61 -36.13 18.46
N PRO A 7 12.93 -37.21 18.05
CA PRO A 7 13.16 -38.05 16.86
C PRO A 7 12.38 -37.65 15.59
N TRP A 8 11.78 -36.46 15.56
CA TRP A 8 10.85 -36.01 14.52
C TRP A 8 11.43 -34.90 13.62
N VAL A 9 11.00 -34.89 12.37
CA VAL A 9 11.19 -33.78 11.43
C VAL A 9 9.83 -33.34 10.93
N ALA A 10 9.42 -32.11 11.23
CA ALA A 10 8.19 -31.53 10.71
C ALA A 10 8.49 -30.77 9.41
N LEU A 11 7.65 -30.96 8.40
CA LEU A 11 7.79 -30.39 7.06
C LEU A 11 6.56 -29.55 6.74
N ALA A 12 6.78 -28.29 6.37
CA ALA A 12 5.78 -27.48 5.70
C ALA A 12 5.97 -27.60 4.19
N VAL A 13 5.04 -28.31 3.55
CA VAL A 13 5.02 -28.61 2.11
C VAL A 13 4.07 -27.63 1.43
N ARG A 14 4.51 -27.04 0.32
CA ARG A 14 3.73 -26.08 -0.47
C ARG A 14 3.61 -26.57 -1.91
N PRO A 15 2.62 -27.42 -2.23
CA PRO A 15 2.49 -28.00 -3.58
C PRO A 15 2.24 -26.94 -4.67
N ARG A 16 1.53 -25.87 -4.31
CA ARG A 16 1.22 -24.73 -5.17
C ARG A 16 0.99 -23.46 -4.35
N PRO A 17 1.05 -22.26 -4.95
CA PRO A 17 0.76 -21.03 -4.24
C PRO A 17 -0.60 -21.02 -3.54
N GLY A 18 -0.57 -20.67 -2.25
CA GLY A 18 -1.74 -20.65 -1.38
C GLY A 18 -2.20 -21.99 -0.84
N VAL A 19 -1.49 -23.09 -1.13
CA VAL A 19 -1.84 -24.43 -0.63
C VAL A 19 -0.68 -25.00 0.15
N TRP A 20 -0.97 -25.37 1.40
CA TRP A 20 -0.01 -25.86 2.37
C TRP A 20 -0.48 -27.18 2.96
N GLU A 21 0.46 -28.08 3.13
CA GLU A 21 0.29 -29.36 3.82
C GLU A 21 1.40 -29.45 4.87
N TYR A 22 1.05 -29.88 6.08
CA TYR A 22 2.01 -30.01 7.18
C TYR A 22 2.08 -31.47 7.59
N ILE A 23 3.28 -32.01 7.66
CA ILE A 23 3.52 -33.41 8.05
C ILE A 23 4.68 -33.50 9.03
N ARG A 24 4.75 -34.56 9.83
CA ARG A 24 5.95 -34.93 10.57
C ARG A 24 6.39 -36.35 10.24
N VAL A 25 7.71 -36.55 10.23
CA VAL A 25 8.35 -37.83 9.93
C VAL A 25 9.20 -38.26 11.11
N ASN A 26 8.98 -39.48 11.61
CA ASN A 26 9.87 -40.07 12.61
C ASN A 26 11.10 -40.64 11.92
N VAL A 27 12.29 -40.14 12.26
CA VAL A 27 13.54 -40.49 11.55
C VAL A 27 13.95 -41.95 11.77
N HIS A 28 13.53 -42.56 12.88
CA HIS A 28 13.88 -43.95 13.21
C HIS A 28 12.82 -44.94 12.73
N ALA A 29 11.54 -44.61 12.92
CA ALA A 29 10.42 -45.50 12.61
C ALA A 29 9.92 -45.37 11.15
N LEU A 30 10.36 -44.34 10.41
CA LEU A 30 9.90 -44.01 9.05
C LEU A 30 8.36 -43.88 8.96
N VAL A 31 7.74 -43.39 10.03
CA VAL A 31 6.30 -43.10 10.11
C VAL A 31 6.06 -41.65 9.74
N VAL A 32 5.05 -41.41 8.90
CA VAL A 32 4.60 -40.08 8.48
C VAL A 32 3.21 -39.82 9.06
N GLU A 33 3.04 -38.66 9.69
CA GLU A 33 1.77 -38.21 10.24
C GLU A 33 1.44 -36.82 9.69
N GLU A 34 0.20 -36.61 9.29
CA GLU A 34 -0.31 -35.29 8.94
C GLU A 34 -0.49 -34.45 10.20
N LEU A 35 -0.17 -33.17 10.11
CA LEU A 35 -0.33 -32.19 11.18
C LEU A 35 -1.34 -31.14 10.76
N THR A 36 -2.17 -30.72 11.71
CA THR A 36 -2.86 -29.44 11.60
C THR A 36 -1.85 -28.29 11.64
N VAL A 37 -2.25 -27.11 11.16
CA VAL A 37 -1.44 -25.89 11.25
C VAL A 37 -1.02 -25.60 12.70
N ALA A 38 -1.97 -25.71 13.64
CA ALA A 38 -1.72 -25.45 15.05
C ALA A 38 -0.70 -26.41 15.66
N GLU A 39 -0.72 -27.70 15.27
CA GLU A 39 0.27 -28.69 15.71
C GLU A 39 1.65 -28.44 15.11
N TYR A 40 1.72 -28.08 13.82
CA TYR A 40 2.97 -27.71 13.17
C TYR A 40 3.61 -26.48 13.83
N LEU A 41 2.81 -25.45 14.13
CA LEU A 41 3.30 -24.25 14.80
C LEU A 41 3.73 -24.53 16.25
N ARG A 42 3.04 -25.41 16.97
CA ARG A 42 3.49 -25.89 18.29
C ARG A 42 4.85 -26.56 18.21
N PHE A 43 5.11 -27.34 17.14
CA PHE A 43 6.42 -27.94 16.91
C PHE A 43 7.51 -26.89 16.67
N LYS A 44 7.19 -25.75 16.00
CA LYS A 44 8.11 -24.60 15.92
C LYS A 44 8.35 -23.97 17.28
N GLU A 45 7.33 -23.80 18.11
CA GLU A 45 7.46 -23.23 19.46
C GLU A 45 8.39 -24.07 20.34
N GLU A 46 8.27 -25.40 20.27
CA GLU A 46 9.12 -26.34 21.01
C GLU A 46 10.61 -26.21 20.67
N LEU A 47 10.95 -25.79 19.43
CA LEU A 47 12.33 -25.53 19.03
C LEU A 47 12.98 -24.38 19.81
N VAL A 48 12.20 -23.40 20.25
CA VAL A 48 12.72 -22.18 20.88
C VAL A 48 12.52 -22.18 22.38
N ASP A 49 11.28 -22.43 22.83
CA ASP A 49 10.91 -22.35 24.23
C ASP A 49 11.06 -23.71 24.95
N GLY A 50 11.32 -24.79 24.20
CA GLY A 50 11.24 -26.17 24.71
C GLY A 50 9.79 -26.61 24.93
N SER A 51 9.56 -27.67 25.70
CA SER A 51 8.21 -28.14 26.01
C SER A 51 7.46 -27.10 26.85
N SER A 52 6.43 -26.49 26.27
CA SER A 52 5.56 -25.52 26.96
C SER A 52 4.36 -26.21 27.63
N ASN A 53 4.14 -25.91 28.92
CA ASN A 53 2.98 -26.36 29.71
C ASN A 53 1.80 -25.35 29.67
N ALA A 54 1.83 -24.35 28.78
CA ALA A 54 0.76 -23.37 28.67
C ALA A 54 -0.42 -23.95 27.89
N ASN A 55 -1.41 -24.51 28.59
CA ASN A 55 -2.61 -25.11 27.99
C ASN A 55 -3.49 -24.11 27.21
N PHE A 56 -3.28 -22.79 27.36
CA PHE A 56 -4.13 -21.74 26.77
C PHE A 56 -3.29 -20.63 26.11
N VAL A 57 -2.62 -20.97 25.00
CA VAL A 57 -1.98 -19.95 24.12
C VAL A 57 -3.07 -19.32 23.24
N LEU A 58 -3.02 -17.99 23.06
CA LEU A 58 -3.94 -17.30 22.15
C LEU A 58 -3.69 -17.76 20.71
N GLU A 59 -4.72 -18.30 20.07
CA GLU A 59 -4.72 -18.63 18.65
C GLU A 59 -5.56 -17.61 17.88
N LEU A 60 -4.93 -16.96 16.90
CA LEU A 60 -5.57 -16.06 15.96
C LEU A 60 -5.97 -16.86 14.71
N ASP A 61 -7.27 -16.95 14.49
CA ASP A 61 -7.88 -17.63 13.35
C ASP A 61 -8.92 -16.71 12.70
N PHE A 62 -8.57 -16.15 11.54
CA PHE A 62 -9.44 -15.29 10.76
C PHE A 62 -10.30 -16.05 9.74
N GLU A 63 -10.10 -17.36 9.56
CA GLU A 63 -10.82 -18.14 8.55
C GLU A 63 -12.35 -18.10 8.74
N PRO A 64 -12.90 -18.28 9.97
CA PRO A 64 -14.35 -18.27 10.19
C PRO A 64 -14.99 -16.91 9.93
N PHE A 65 -14.25 -15.82 10.13
CA PHE A 65 -14.74 -14.45 9.96
C PHE A 65 -14.90 -14.07 8.47
N ASN A 66 -14.17 -14.76 7.59
CA ASN A 66 -14.22 -14.54 6.14
C ASN A 66 -15.10 -15.56 5.41
N ALA A 67 -15.79 -16.45 6.12
CA ALA A 67 -16.59 -17.53 5.52
C ALA A 67 -17.81 -17.05 4.70
N SER A 68 -18.27 -15.82 4.95
CA SER A 68 -19.37 -15.20 4.21
C SER A 68 -18.98 -14.74 2.80
N PHE A 69 -17.69 -14.60 2.52
CA PHE A 69 -17.18 -14.22 1.20
C PHE A 69 -16.72 -15.47 0.43
N PRO A 70 -17.22 -15.69 -0.80
CA PRO A 70 -16.73 -16.79 -1.61
C PRO A 70 -15.26 -16.56 -1.96
N ARG A 71 -14.49 -17.65 -2.02
CA ARG A 71 -13.06 -17.59 -2.32
C ARG A 71 -12.75 -18.22 -3.68
N PRO A 72 -11.96 -17.57 -4.54
CA PRO A 72 -11.42 -18.24 -5.72
C PRO A 72 -10.46 -19.36 -5.30
N THR A 73 -10.42 -20.46 -6.06
CA THR A 73 -9.50 -21.58 -5.83
C THR A 73 -8.41 -21.71 -6.89
N LEU A 74 -8.47 -20.84 -7.91
CA LEU A 74 -7.54 -20.84 -9.04
C LEU A 74 -6.42 -19.85 -8.77
N SER A 75 -5.16 -20.29 -8.85
CA SER A 75 -4.00 -19.41 -8.61
C SER A 75 -3.94 -18.20 -9.53
N LYS A 76 -4.54 -18.26 -10.74
CA LYS A 76 -4.64 -17.12 -11.67
C LYS A 76 -5.52 -15.96 -11.14
N SER A 77 -6.37 -16.23 -10.15
CA SER A 77 -7.27 -15.25 -9.55
C SER A 77 -6.63 -14.47 -8.40
N ILE A 78 -5.48 -14.94 -7.88
CA ILE A 78 -4.73 -14.25 -6.82
C ILE A 78 -4.31 -12.86 -7.34
N GLY A 79 -4.62 -11.82 -6.55
CA GLY A 79 -4.33 -10.44 -6.91
C GLY A 79 -5.25 -9.84 -7.97
N ASN A 80 -6.27 -10.57 -8.43
CA ASN A 80 -7.33 -10.09 -9.33
C ASN A 80 -8.69 -10.10 -8.59
N GLY A 81 -8.68 -9.69 -7.32
CA GLY A 81 -9.80 -9.83 -6.42
C GLY A 81 -11.03 -9.03 -6.84
N VAL A 82 -10.85 -7.83 -7.40
CA VAL A 82 -11.96 -7.01 -7.93
C VAL A 82 -12.71 -7.70 -9.07
N GLU A 83 -12.04 -8.40 -9.97
CA GLU A 83 -12.71 -9.16 -11.04
C GLU A 83 -13.60 -10.27 -10.47
N PHE A 84 -13.11 -10.94 -9.43
CA PHE A 84 -13.85 -11.99 -8.75
C PHE A 84 -15.08 -11.41 -8.01
N LEU A 85 -14.89 -10.30 -7.30
CA LEU A 85 -15.97 -9.59 -6.61
C LEU A 85 -17.03 -9.08 -7.60
N ASN A 86 -16.62 -8.53 -8.75
CA ASN A 86 -17.53 -8.09 -9.80
C ASN A 86 -18.40 -9.25 -10.33
N ARG A 87 -17.80 -10.43 -10.55
CA ARG A 87 -18.54 -11.65 -10.94
C ARG A 87 -19.52 -12.09 -9.85
N HIS A 88 -19.09 -12.06 -8.60
CA HIS A 88 -19.94 -12.45 -7.48
C HIS A 88 -21.12 -11.50 -7.30
N LEU A 89 -20.87 -10.18 -7.30
CA LEU A 89 -21.90 -9.15 -7.17
C LEU A 89 -22.87 -9.21 -8.35
N SER A 90 -22.39 -9.26 -9.59
CA SER A 90 -23.25 -9.40 -10.78
C SER A 90 -24.19 -10.61 -10.68
N ALA A 91 -23.67 -11.78 -10.29
CA ALA A 91 -24.50 -12.98 -10.11
C ALA A 91 -25.54 -12.81 -8.99
N LYS A 92 -25.18 -12.15 -7.88
CA LYS A 92 -26.09 -11.87 -6.77
C LYS A 92 -27.20 -10.91 -7.19
N LEU A 93 -26.86 -9.84 -7.91
CA LEU A 93 -27.83 -8.86 -8.43
C LEU A 93 -28.79 -9.48 -9.46
N PHE A 94 -28.33 -10.47 -10.24
CA PHE A 94 -29.17 -11.16 -11.22
C PHE A 94 -30.22 -12.08 -10.58
N HIS A 95 -29.86 -12.80 -9.51
CA HIS A 95 -30.74 -13.79 -8.89
C HIS A 95 -31.81 -13.20 -7.97
N ASP A 96 -31.61 -11.99 -7.46
CA ASP A 96 -32.47 -11.41 -6.45
C ASP A 96 -32.71 -9.92 -6.69
N LYS A 97 -33.96 -9.55 -7.01
CA LYS A 97 -34.35 -8.14 -7.20
C LYS A 97 -34.18 -7.33 -5.92
N GLU A 98 -34.33 -7.94 -4.74
CA GLU A 98 -34.09 -7.25 -3.47
C GLU A 98 -32.61 -6.89 -3.30
N SER A 99 -31.70 -7.65 -3.93
CA SER A 99 -30.26 -7.37 -3.89
C SER A 99 -29.85 -6.10 -4.65
N MET A 100 -30.74 -5.49 -5.45
CA MET A 100 -30.53 -4.17 -6.07
C MET A 100 -30.93 -2.99 -5.16
N HIS A 101 -31.68 -3.23 -4.08
CA HIS A 101 -32.04 -2.16 -3.13
C HIS A 101 -30.84 -1.45 -2.51
N PRO A 102 -29.76 -2.14 -2.10
CA PRO A 102 -28.55 -1.49 -1.63
C PRO A 102 -27.94 -0.50 -2.64
N LEU A 103 -28.00 -0.81 -3.94
CA LEU A 103 -27.49 0.11 -4.99
C LEU A 103 -28.39 1.34 -5.12
N LEU A 104 -29.72 1.17 -5.08
CA LEU A 104 -30.66 2.29 -5.08
C LEU A 104 -30.43 3.20 -3.87
N GLU A 105 -30.34 2.62 -2.68
CA GLU A 105 -30.11 3.39 -1.45
C GLU A 105 -28.75 4.08 -1.48
N PHE A 106 -27.70 3.39 -1.95
CA PHE A 106 -26.38 3.99 -2.16
C PHE A 106 -26.46 5.24 -3.06
N LEU A 107 -27.11 5.14 -4.22
CA LEU A 107 -27.25 6.26 -5.16
C LEU A 107 -28.13 7.40 -4.61
N LYS A 108 -29.06 7.13 -3.69
CA LYS A 108 -29.91 8.15 -3.05
C LYS A 108 -29.21 8.91 -1.94
N VAL A 109 -28.43 8.21 -1.10
CA VAL A 109 -27.73 8.84 0.03
C VAL A 109 -26.41 9.50 -0.39
N HIS A 110 -25.97 9.28 -1.63
CA HIS A 110 -24.72 9.81 -2.14
C HIS A 110 -24.76 11.34 -2.24
N CYS A 111 -23.99 12.00 -1.37
CA CYS A 111 -23.91 13.45 -1.31
C CYS A 111 -22.48 13.90 -0.99
N HIS A 112 -22.13 15.10 -1.46
CA HIS A 112 -20.85 15.74 -1.16
C HIS A 112 -21.10 17.20 -0.78
N LYS A 113 -20.66 17.61 0.41
CA LYS A 113 -20.90 18.95 0.99
C LYS A 113 -22.39 19.34 1.00
N GLY A 114 -23.28 18.40 1.29
CA GLY A 114 -24.73 18.62 1.34
C GLY A 114 -25.40 18.81 -0.04
N LYS A 115 -24.66 18.64 -1.14
CA LYS A 115 -25.25 18.53 -2.49
C LYS A 115 -25.53 17.07 -2.78
N ASN A 116 -26.79 16.73 -3.01
CA ASN A 116 -27.19 15.41 -3.48
C ASN A 116 -26.62 15.17 -4.88
N MET A 117 -26.24 13.92 -5.14
CA MET A 117 -25.77 13.45 -6.43
C MET A 117 -26.58 12.24 -6.87
N MET A 118 -26.56 11.95 -8.15
CA MET A 118 -27.23 10.79 -8.75
C MET A 118 -28.76 10.85 -8.63
N LEU A 119 -29.33 10.42 -7.51
CA LEU A 119 -30.79 10.31 -7.29
C LEU A 119 -31.25 11.19 -6.13
N ASN A 120 -32.45 11.76 -6.22
CA ASN A 120 -33.09 12.45 -5.10
C ASN A 120 -34.28 11.65 -4.52
N ASP A 121 -34.90 12.22 -3.48
CA ASP A 121 -36.00 11.62 -2.72
C ASP A 121 -37.29 11.40 -3.52
N ARG A 122 -37.36 11.75 -4.81
CA ARG A 122 -38.51 11.40 -5.66
C ARG A 122 -38.50 9.93 -6.04
N ILE A 123 -37.34 9.27 -6.02
CA ILE A 123 -37.18 7.86 -6.38
C ILE A 123 -37.17 7.01 -5.12
N GLN A 124 -38.24 6.25 -4.91
CA GLN A 124 -38.48 5.52 -3.67
C GLN A 124 -38.24 4.02 -3.78
N ASN A 125 -38.30 3.47 -4.99
CA ASN A 125 -38.15 2.05 -5.24
C ASN A 125 -37.62 1.76 -6.66
N LEU A 126 -37.23 0.51 -6.90
CA LEU A 126 -36.64 0.07 -8.17
C LEU A 126 -37.58 0.28 -9.37
N ASN A 127 -38.90 0.13 -9.19
CA ASN A 127 -39.86 0.37 -10.26
C ASN A 127 -39.89 1.84 -10.69
N SER A 128 -39.88 2.76 -9.71
CA SER A 128 -39.80 4.20 -9.99
C SER A 128 -38.46 4.58 -10.64
N LEU A 129 -37.35 3.98 -10.18
CA LEU A 129 -36.03 4.18 -10.78
C LEU A 129 -36.03 3.76 -12.26
N GLN A 130 -36.47 2.54 -12.55
CA GLN A 130 -36.49 2.01 -13.92
C GLN A 130 -37.38 2.86 -14.84
N HIS A 131 -38.52 3.35 -14.35
CA HIS A 131 -39.40 4.25 -15.11
C HIS A 131 -38.72 5.59 -15.41
N VAL A 132 -38.07 6.20 -14.42
CA VAL A 132 -37.36 7.48 -14.58
C VAL A 132 -36.20 7.35 -15.55
N LEU A 133 -35.40 6.29 -15.44
CA LEU A 133 -34.26 6.04 -16.33
C LEU A 133 -34.68 5.88 -17.79
N ARG A 134 -35.74 5.11 -18.07
CA ARG A 134 -36.27 4.97 -19.44
C ARG A 134 -36.78 6.29 -20.01
N LYS A 135 -37.49 7.09 -19.20
CA LYS A 135 -37.97 8.41 -19.60
C LYS A 135 -36.82 9.38 -19.87
N ALA A 136 -35.74 9.29 -19.09
CA ALA A 136 -34.54 10.08 -19.28
C ALA A 136 -33.79 9.66 -20.56
N GLU A 137 -33.65 8.36 -20.81
CA GLU A 137 -33.08 7.82 -22.04
C GLU A 137 -33.83 8.31 -23.29
N GLU A 138 -35.15 8.15 -23.35
CA GLU A 138 -35.99 8.61 -24.47
C GLU A 138 -35.81 10.11 -24.75
N TYR A 139 -35.65 10.91 -23.70
CA TYR A 139 -35.45 12.34 -23.84
C TYR A 139 -34.04 12.70 -24.33
N LEU A 140 -33.00 12.04 -23.83
CA LEU A 140 -31.61 12.31 -24.20
C LEU A 140 -31.29 11.90 -25.64
N VAL A 141 -31.88 10.82 -26.15
CA VAL A 141 -31.69 10.36 -27.55
C VAL A 141 -32.12 11.42 -28.57
N ALA A 142 -33.05 12.31 -28.20
CA ALA A 142 -33.51 13.40 -29.06
C ALA A 142 -32.58 14.64 -29.04
N LEU A 143 -31.63 14.71 -28.11
CA LEU A 143 -30.70 15.82 -27.97
C LEU A 143 -29.39 15.58 -28.76
N PRO A 144 -28.71 16.64 -29.21
CA PRO A 144 -27.33 16.53 -29.68
C PRO A 144 -26.40 15.96 -28.60
N ALA A 145 -25.44 15.11 -29.00
CA ALA A 145 -24.50 14.43 -28.11
C ALA A 145 -23.75 15.39 -27.16
N GLU A 146 -23.31 16.54 -27.68
CA GLU A 146 -22.52 17.56 -26.96
C GLU A 146 -23.38 18.53 -26.12
N THR A 147 -24.70 18.32 -26.03
CA THR A 147 -25.57 19.20 -25.23
C THR A 147 -25.13 19.16 -23.76
N PRO A 148 -24.78 20.30 -23.14
CA PRO A 148 -24.33 20.35 -21.75
C PRO A 148 -25.45 19.95 -20.76
N TYR A 149 -25.07 19.32 -19.65
CA TYR A 149 -26.00 18.93 -18.57
C TYR A 149 -26.89 20.09 -18.10
N ALA A 150 -26.33 21.30 -18.04
CA ALA A 150 -27.04 22.50 -17.59
C ALA A 150 -28.31 22.80 -18.41
N ASP A 151 -28.35 22.40 -19.69
CA ASP A 151 -29.48 22.68 -20.58
C ASP A 151 -30.70 21.81 -20.26
N PHE A 152 -30.50 20.63 -19.66
CA PHE A 152 -31.58 19.70 -19.29
C PHE A 152 -31.68 19.41 -17.78
N GLU A 153 -30.84 20.05 -16.97
CA GLU A 153 -30.76 19.85 -15.51
C GLU A 153 -32.11 19.98 -14.81
N HIS A 154 -32.88 21.05 -15.09
CA HIS A 154 -34.17 21.29 -14.44
C HIS A 154 -35.15 20.14 -14.69
N LYS A 155 -35.19 19.63 -15.92
CA LYS A 155 -36.06 18.51 -16.30
C LYS A 155 -35.64 17.21 -15.61
N PHE A 156 -34.34 17.01 -15.43
CA PHE A 156 -33.79 15.85 -14.71
C PHE A 156 -34.14 15.89 -13.23
N GLN A 157 -34.01 17.06 -12.59
CA GLN A 157 -34.36 17.24 -11.18
C GLN A 157 -35.85 16.98 -10.91
N GLU A 158 -36.74 17.40 -11.82
CA GLU A 158 -38.19 17.14 -11.72
C GLU A 158 -38.54 15.66 -11.68
N ILE A 159 -37.81 14.83 -12.45
CA ILE A 159 -38.02 13.39 -12.53
C ILE A 159 -37.20 12.58 -11.52
N GLY A 160 -36.31 13.25 -10.77
CA GLY A 160 -35.60 12.65 -9.65
C GLY A 160 -34.10 12.39 -9.86
N LEU A 161 -33.51 12.93 -10.93
CA LEU A 161 -32.10 12.78 -11.27
C LEU A 161 -31.33 14.06 -10.94
N GLU A 162 -30.30 13.94 -10.09
CA GLU A 162 -29.37 15.01 -9.72
C GLU A 162 -28.08 14.92 -10.55
N ARG A 163 -27.17 15.90 -10.41
CA ARG A 163 -25.87 15.89 -11.11
C ARG A 163 -25.01 14.66 -10.75
N GLY A 164 -24.06 14.34 -11.62
CA GLY A 164 -23.10 13.24 -11.43
C GLY A 164 -23.16 12.13 -12.48
N TRP A 165 -24.10 12.23 -13.43
CA TRP A 165 -24.23 11.28 -14.54
C TRP A 165 -23.30 11.56 -15.73
N GLY A 166 -22.84 12.81 -15.88
CA GLY A 166 -22.04 13.25 -17.02
C GLY A 166 -22.10 14.76 -17.24
N ASP A 167 -21.17 15.30 -18.03
CA ASP A 167 -21.15 16.72 -18.42
C ASP A 167 -21.97 17.01 -19.69
N THR A 168 -22.12 16.04 -20.58
CA THR A 168 -22.86 16.11 -21.85
C THR A 168 -23.97 15.06 -21.92
N ALA A 169 -24.95 15.28 -22.81
CA ALA A 169 -26.07 14.37 -23.04
C ALA A 169 -25.62 12.95 -23.41
N GLU A 170 -24.59 12.81 -24.26
CA GLU A 170 -24.02 11.51 -24.63
C GLU A 170 -23.54 10.74 -23.40
N ARG A 171 -22.81 11.41 -22.50
CA ARG A 171 -22.25 10.74 -21.33
C ARG A 171 -23.29 10.35 -20.31
N VAL A 172 -24.26 11.23 -20.09
CA VAL A 172 -25.40 10.96 -19.23
C VAL A 172 -26.20 9.77 -19.77
N LEU A 173 -26.40 9.72 -21.09
CA LEU A 173 -27.07 8.61 -21.76
C LEU A 173 -26.31 7.30 -21.54
N GLU A 174 -24.99 7.27 -21.74
CA GLU A 174 -24.17 6.08 -21.45
C GLU A 174 -24.33 5.61 -20.00
N MET A 175 -24.25 6.52 -19.02
CA MET A 175 -24.39 6.17 -17.60
C MET A 175 -25.78 5.65 -17.24
N ILE A 176 -26.83 6.22 -17.84
CA ILE A 176 -28.20 5.75 -17.67
C ILE A 176 -28.38 4.35 -18.27
N GLN A 177 -27.82 4.11 -19.46
CA GLN A 177 -27.86 2.81 -20.13
C GLN A 177 -27.14 1.73 -19.32
N LEU A 178 -25.95 2.04 -18.77
CA LEU A 178 -25.25 1.11 -17.87
C LEU A 178 -26.12 0.72 -16.66
N LEU A 179 -26.84 1.67 -16.05
CA LEU A 179 -27.70 1.37 -14.92
C LEU A 179 -28.97 0.59 -15.33
N LEU A 180 -29.55 0.90 -16.49
CA LEU A 180 -30.66 0.12 -17.05
C LEU A 180 -30.25 -1.32 -17.32
N ASP A 181 -29.08 -1.54 -17.92
CA ASP A 181 -28.50 -2.86 -18.17
C ASP A 181 -28.29 -3.62 -16.85
N LEU A 182 -27.81 -2.95 -15.80
CA LEU A 182 -27.69 -3.57 -14.47
C LEU A 182 -29.03 -3.92 -13.80
N LEU A 183 -30.11 -3.19 -14.11
CA LEU A 183 -31.44 -3.48 -13.61
C LEU A 183 -32.12 -4.63 -14.38
N GLU A 184 -31.71 -4.89 -15.62
CA GLU A 184 -32.29 -5.89 -16.50
C GLU A 184 -31.49 -7.20 -16.52
N ALA A 185 -30.18 -7.12 -16.78
CA ALA A 185 -29.27 -8.24 -16.91
C ALA A 185 -27.85 -7.87 -16.44
N PRO A 186 -27.62 -7.78 -15.11
CA PRO A 186 -26.33 -7.35 -14.59
C PRO A 186 -25.19 -8.30 -14.95
N ASP A 187 -24.15 -7.76 -15.60
CA ASP A 187 -22.89 -8.46 -15.89
C ASP A 187 -21.68 -7.78 -15.21
N PRO A 188 -20.55 -8.49 -15.04
CA PRO A 188 -19.40 -7.98 -14.29
C PRO A 188 -18.77 -6.74 -14.92
N CYS A 189 -18.72 -6.66 -16.26
CA CYS A 189 -18.08 -5.56 -16.96
C CYS A 189 -18.91 -4.28 -16.85
N THR A 190 -20.22 -4.39 -16.99
CA THR A 190 -21.14 -3.26 -16.80
C THR A 190 -21.14 -2.77 -15.36
N LEU A 191 -21.11 -3.69 -14.38
CA LEU A 191 -21.05 -3.34 -12.96
C LEU A 191 -19.78 -2.55 -12.63
N GLU A 192 -18.63 -3.04 -13.09
CA GLU A 192 -17.34 -2.37 -12.91
C GLU A 192 -17.32 -0.98 -13.54
N LYS A 193 -17.77 -0.87 -14.80
CA LYS A 193 -17.83 0.41 -15.51
C LYS A 193 -18.75 1.40 -14.81
N PHE A 194 -19.94 0.96 -14.37
CA PHE A 194 -20.90 1.82 -13.70
C PHE A 194 -20.34 2.30 -12.35
N LEU A 195 -19.99 1.38 -11.45
CA LEU A 195 -19.46 1.73 -10.12
C LEU A 195 -18.18 2.56 -10.21
N GLY A 196 -17.29 2.25 -11.18
CA GLY A 196 -16.07 3.01 -11.42
C GLY A 196 -16.32 4.42 -11.94
N ARG A 197 -17.46 4.69 -12.59
CA ARG A 197 -17.81 6.02 -13.12
C ARG A 197 -18.60 6.87 -12.11
N ILE A 198 -19.18 6.28 -11.06
CA ILE A 198 -19.87 7.07 -10.03
C ILE A 198 -18.85 8.03 -9.39
N PRO A 199 -19.18 9.33 -9.29
CA PRO A 199 -18.26 10.31 -8.73
C PRO A 199 -18.19 10.17 -7.20
N MET A 200 -17.26 9.36 -6.68
CA MET A 200 -17.17 9.03 -5.25
C MET A 200 -16.00 9.70 -4.53
N VAL A 201 -14.84 9.79 -5.19
CA VAL A 201 -13.57 10.10 -4.52
C VAL A 201 -13.20 11.57 -4.76
N PHE A 202 -13.35 12.42 -3.74
CA PHE A 202 -13.03 13.85 -3.79
C PHE A 202 -11.99 14.26 -2.74
N ASN A 203 -12.13 13.73 -1.52
CA ASN A 203 -11.21 13.94 -0.40
C ASN A 203 -10.44 12.64 -0.12
N VAL A 204 -9.13 12.64 -0.33
CA VAL A 204 -8.27 11.46 -0.11
C VAL A 204 -7.29 11.76 1.02
N VAL A 205 -7.14 10.81 1.94
CA VAL A 205 -6.17 10.87 3.04
C VAL A 205 -5.19 9.70 2.93
N ILE A 206 -3.89 10.01 2.89
CA ILE A 206 -2.82 9.01 2.72
C ILE A 206 -1.92 9.05 3.94
N LEU A 207 -1.73 7.92 4.63
CA LEU A 207 -0.98 7.85 5.89
C LEU A 207 0.43 7.32 5.61
N THR A 208 1.46 8.06 6.05
CA THR A 208 2.87 7.66 5.99
C THR A 208 3.67 8.27 7.16
N PRO A 209 3.44 7.84 8.41
CA PRO A 209 3.94 8.54 9.60
C PRO A 209 5.46 8.58 9.74
N HIS A 210 6.16 7.46 9.53
CA HIS A 210 7.61 7.36 9.72
C HIS A 210 8.45 8.06 8.64
N GLY A 211 9.75 8.14 8.91
CA GLY A 211 10.75 8.68 7.98
C GLY A 211 10.76 10.20 7.88
N TYR A 212 11.60 10.70 6.98
CA TYR A 212 11.68 12.12 6.63
C TYR A 212 10.90 12.33 5.32
N PHE A 213 9.57 12.39 5.40
CA PHE A 213 8.76 12.55 4.20
C PHE A 213 8.86 13.99 3.68
N ALA A 214 9.62 14.28 2.64
CA ALA A 214 9.68 15.60 2.01
C ALA A 214 10.03 15.47 0.52
N GLN A 215 9.99 16.58 -0.20
CA GLN A 215 10.20 16.58 -1.66
C GLN A 215 11.68 16.71 -2.04
N ASP A 216 12.49 17.35 -1.18
CA ASP A 216 13.93 17.55 -1.39
C ASP A 216 14.72 17.21 -0.12
N ASN A 217 16.02 16.95 -0.29
CA ASN A 217 17.02 16.80 0.78
C ASN A 217 16.75 15.67 1.80
N VAL A 218 15.99 14.64 1.42
CA VAL A 218 15.62 13.54 2.33
C VAL A 218 15.86 12.13 1.80
N LEU A 219 15.87 11.92 0.48
CA LEU A 219 16.04 10.58 -0.10
C LEU A 219 17.41 10.00 0.27
N GLY A 220 17.41 8.79 0.82
CA GLY A 220 18.61 8.13 1.31
C GLY A 220 18.81 8.22 2.83
N TYR A 221 18.09 9.11 3.53
CA TYR A 221 18.06 9.10 5.00
C TYR A 221 17.42 7.82 5.55
N PRO A 222 17.70 7.47 6.82
CA PRO A 222 17.03 6.37 7.50
C PRO A 222 15.51 6.44 7.36
N ASP A 223 14.92 5.30 7.05
CA ASP A 223 13.49 5.12 6.77
C ASP A 223 12.94 5.89 5.55
N THR A 224 13.73 6.72 4.88
CA THR A 224 13.29 7.54 3.74
C THR A 224 13.78 6.98 2.40
N GLY A 225 12.87 6.41 1.61
CA GLY A 225 13.24 5.81 0.33
C GLY A 225 12.08 5.68 -0.64
N GLY A 226 11.96 4.51 -1.29
CA GLY A 226 11.00 4.27 -2.36
C GLY A 226 9.53 4.56 -2.00
N GLN A 227 9.13 4.40 -0.73
CA GLN A 227 7.78 4.76 -0.26
C GLN A 227 7.47 6.25 -0.45
N VAL A 228 8.44 7.15 -0.19
CA VAL A 228 8.24 8.60 -0.39
C VAL A 228 8.08 8.91 -1.87
N VAL A 229 8.94 8.33 -2.71
CA VAL A 229 8.87 8.49 -4.17
C VAL A 229 7.54 7.97 -4.71
N TYR A 230 7.13 6.77 -4.27
CA TYR A 230 5.86 6.14 -4.65
C TYR A 230 4.68 7.07 -4.36
N ILE A 231 4.58 7.59 -3.13
CA ILE A 231 3.44 8.42 -2.73
C ILE A 231 3.43 9.76 -3.46
N LEU A 232 4.59 10.40 -3.65
CA LEU A 232 4.67 11.67 -4.39
C LEU A 232 4.25 11.52 -5.85
N ASP A 233 4.64 10.43 -6.52
CA ASP A 233 4.20 10.15 -7.89
C ASP A 233 2.73 9.73 -7.94
N GLN A 234 2.27 8.95 -6.94
CA GLN A 234 0.88 8.51 -6.80
C GLN A 234 -0.07 9.69 -6.72
N VAL A 235 0.19 10.69 -5.87
CA VAL A 235 -0.74 11.80 -5.70
C VAL A 235 -0.85 12.68 -6.94
N ARG A 236 0.24 12.85 -7.72
CA ARG A 236 0.19 13.57 -8.99
C ARG A 236 -0.71 12.84 -10.00
N ALA A 237 -0.53 11.52 -10.12
CA ALA A 237 -1.35 10.71 -11.02
C ALA A 237 -2.83 10.67 -10.56
N LEU A 238 -3.05 10.51 -9.26
CA LEU A 238 -4.38 10.42 -8.67
C LEU A 238 -5.14 11.75 -8.78
N GLU A 239 -4.49 12.89 -8.52
CA GLU A 239 -5.11 14.21 -8.67
C GLU A 239 -5.58 14.46 -10.11
N ASN A 240 -4.75 14.14 -11.10
CA ASN A 240 -5.11 14.29 -12.51
C ASN A 240 -6.33 13.44 -12.88
N GLU A 241 -6.37 12.19 -12.43
CA GLU A 241 -7.51 11.30 -12.68
C GLU A 241 -8.77 11.73 -11.92
N MET A 242 -8.63 12.21 -10.67
CA MET A 242 -9.75 12.76 -9.92
C MET A 242 -10.33 14.00 -10.62
N LEU A 243 -9.50 14.95 -11.04
CA LEU A 243 -9.95 16.13 -11.78
C LEU A 243 -10.65 15.76 -13.07
N ASN A 244 -10.06 14.82 -13.82
CA ASN A 244 -10.66 14.30 -15.05
C ASN A 244 -12.03 13.69 -14.76
N ARG A 245 -12.15 12.78 -13.77
CA ARG A 245 -13.42 12.14 -13.40
C ARG A 245 -14.46 13.11 -12.87
N ILE A 246 -14.07 14.11 -12.08
CA ILE A 246 -14.99 15.12 -11.54
C ILE A 246 -15.55 15.99 -12.66
N LYS A 247 -14.68 16.51 -13.53
CA LYS A 247 -15.09 17.24 -14.73
C LYS A 247 -16.00 16.37 -15.59
N GLN A 248 -15.59 15.11 -15.75
CA GLN A 248 -16.36 14.15 -16.49
C GLN A 248 -17.77 13.99 -15.84
N GLN A 249 -17.86 13.92 -14.53
CA GLN A 249 -19.07 14.04 -13.71
C GLN A 249 -20.12 15.11 -14.07
N GLY A 250 -19.73 16.16 -14.82
CA GLY A 250 -20.50 17.42 -14.85
C GLY A 250 -20.47 18.14 -13.50
N LEU A 251 -19.44 17.85 -12.68
CA LEU A 251 -19.29 18.36 -11.33
C LEU A 251 -18.16 19.41 -11.29
N ASN A 252 -18.36 20.43 -10.46
CA ASN A 252 -17.38 21.48 -10.19
C ASN A 252 -16.87 21.36 -8.75
N ILE A 253 -16.51 20.14 -8.33
CA ILE A 253 -15.97 19.87 -7.00
C ILE A 253 -14.45 20.02 -7.07
N THR A 254 -13.89 20.75 -6.12
CA THR A 254 -12.44 20.84 -5.97
C THR A 254 -11.97 19.64 -5.13
N PRO A 255 -11.14 18.73 -5.68
CA PRO A 255 -10.63 17.61 -4.90
C PRO A 255 -9.64 18.10 -3.84
N ARG A 256 -9.27 17.22 -2.91
CA ARG A 256 -8.25 17.46 -1.90
C ARG A 256 -7.54 16.16 -1.57
N ILE A 257 -6.22 16.13 -1.68
CA ILE A 257 -5.40 14.98 -1.27
C ILE A 257 -4.47 15.43 -0.15
N LEU A 258 -4.56 14.77 1.01
CA LEU A 258 -3.70 15.05 2.15
C LEU A 258 -2.77 13.86 2.42
N ILE A 259 -1.46 14.09 2.26
CA ILE A 259 -0.43 13.14 2.70
C ILE A 259 -0.11 13.45 4.15
N ILE A 260 -0.53 12.57 5.05
CA ILE A 260 -0.37 12.72 6.48
C ILE A 260 0.91 12.02 6.94
N THR A 261 1.77 12.80 7.59
CA THR A 261 3.06 12.30 8.08
C THR A 261 3.47 13.02 9.36
N ARG A 262 4.57 12.61 9.97
CA ARG A 262 5.04 13.20 11.22
C ARG A 262 5.68 14.57 11.00
N LEU A 263 5.39 15.50 11.90
CA LEU A 263 6.09 16.78 12.02
C LEU A 263 7.39 16.58 12.80
N LEU A 264 8.52 16.97 12.19
CA LEU A 264 9.86 16.86 12.74
C LEU A 264 10.47 18.28 12.88
N PRO A 265 10.31 18.96 14.02
CA PRO A 265 10.74 20.34 14.20
C PRO A 265 12.25 20.55 14.09
N ASP A 266 13.03 19.52 14.45
CA ASP A 266 14.49 19.61 14.57
C ASP A 266 15.22 19.10 13.31
N ALA A 267 14.49 18.75 12.24
CA ALA A 267 15.04 18.25 10.98
C ALA A 267 15.49 19.39 10.04
N VAL A 268 16.61 20.02 10.37
CA VAL A 268 17.19 21.14 9.62
C VAL A 268 17.59 20.74 8.19
N GLY A 269 17.46 21.66 7.24
CA GLY A 269 17.75 21.43 5.81
C GLY A 269 16.61 20.76 5.04
N THR A 270 15.50 20.46 5.73
CA THR A 270 14.29 19.84 5.16
C THR A 270 13.07 20.68 5.48
N THR A 271 11.95 20.40 4.81
CA THR A 271 10.63 20.96 5.12
C THR A 271 9.85 20.14 6.15
N CYS A 272 10.46 19.13 6.79
CA CYS A 272 9.75 18.23 7.71
C CYS A 272 9.18 18.92 8.97
N GLY A 273 9.63 20.14 9.28
CA GLY A 273 9.08 20.98 10.35
C GLY A 273 7.89 21.85 9.95
N GLN A 274 7.57 21.94 8.65
CA GLN A 274 6.48 22.75 8.11
C GLN A 274 5.16 21.98 8.16
N ARG A 275 4.15 22.51 8.88
CA ARG A 275 2.86 21.82 9.05
C ARG A 275 2.19 21.47 7.72
N LEU A 276 2.14 22.39 6.76
CA LEU A 276 1.44 22.18 5.49
C LEU A 276 2.37 22.57 4.34
N GLU A 277 2.61 21.66 3.40
CA GLU A 277 3.52 21.83 2.27
C GLU A 277 2.86 21.38 0.97
N LYS A 278 2.92 22.22 -0.07
CA LYS A 278 2.32 21.90 -1.37
C LYS A 278 3.14 20.87 -2.13
N VAL A 279 2.50 19.84 -2.68
CA VAL A 279 3.19 18.86 -3.53
C VAL A 279 3.49 19.48 -4.90
N TYR A 280 4.72 19.34 -5.38
CA TYR A 280 5.18 19.83 -6.67
C TYR A 280 4.42 19.19 -7.82
N GLY A 281 4.04 20.03 -8.78
CA GLY A 281 3.27 19.62 -9.95
C GLY A 281 1.80 19.30 -9.64
N THR A 282 1.28 19.76 -8.52
CA THR A 282 -0.12 19.56 -8.11
C THR A 282 -0.82 20.85 -7.72
N GLU A 283 -2.13 20.90 -7.89
CA GLU A 283 -3.00 22.02 -7.50
C GLU A 283 -3.74 21.74 -6.18
N TYR A 284 -4.00 20.47 -5.84
CA TYR A 284 -4.91 20.09 -4.75
C TYR A 284 -4.34 19.06 -3.76
N SER A 285 -3.08 18.67 -3.95
CA SER A 285 -2.36 17.76 -3.06
C SER A 285 -1.43 18.51 -2.11
N ASP A 286 -1.50 18.19 -0.83
CA ASP A 286 -0.70 18.82 0.22
C ASP A 286 -0.19 17.78 1.22
N ILE A 287 1.04 17.96 1.71
CA ILE A 287 1.60 17.21 2.83
C ILE A 287 1.18 17.90 4.11
N LEU A 288 0.48 17.19 4.98
CA LEU A 288 0.05 17.65 6.31
C LEU A 288 0.85 16.91 7.39
N ARG A 289 1.61 17.68 8.18
CA ARG A 289 2.50 17.16 9.22
C ARG A 289 1.93 17.40 10.60
N ILE A 290 1.84 16.33 11.37
CA ILE A 290 1.27 16.33 12.71
C ILE A 290 2.34 15.81 13.69
N PRO A 291 2.59 16.50 14.82
CA PRO A 291 3.63 16.06 15.73
C PRO A 291 3.20 14.81 16.49
N PHE A 292 4.14 13.92 16.77
CA PHE A 292 3.95 12.97 17.86
C PHE A 292 3.98 13.70 19.19
N ARG A 293 3.19 13.26 20.16
CA ARG A 293 3.14 13.84 21.50
C ARG A 293 2.90 12.79 22.57
N THR A 294 3.22 13.19 23.79
CA THR A 294 2.88 12.47 25.03
C THR A 294 2.24 13.47 26.00
N GLU A 295 1.91 13.04 27.21
CA GLU A 295 1.49 13.94 28.30
C GLU A 295 2.50 15.06 28.58
N LYS A 296 3.78 14.85 28.26
CA LYS A 296 4.86 15.83 28.45
C LYS A 296 5.00 16.83 27.29
N GLY A 297 4.13 16.75 26.28
CA GLY A 297 4.18 17.58 25.08
C GLY A 297 4.75 16.87 23.85
N ILE A 298 5.13 17.66 22.84
CA ILE A 298 5.55 17.16 21.53
C ILE A 298 6.91 16.42 21.59
N VAL A 299 7.03 15.34 20.84
CA VAL A 299 8.26 14.56 20.68
C VAL A 299 8.98 15.02 19.42
N ARG A 300 10.05 15.79 19.60
CA ARG A 300 10.70 16.55 18.52
C ARG A 300 11.71 15.75 17.68
N ARG A 301 12.47 14.87 18.33
CA ARG A 301 13.52 14.07 17.67
C ARG A 301 12.93 13.09 16.66
N TRP A 302 13.66 12.79 15.58
CA TRP A 302 13.35 11.64 14.73
C TRP A 302 13.40 10.33 15.53
N ILE A 303 12.56 9.38 15.14
CA ILE A 303 12.42 8.06 15.75
C ILE A 303 12.37 7.06 14.61
N SER A 304 13.10 5.94 14.76
CA SER A 304 13.08 4.85 13.78
C SER A 304 11.66 4.30 13.61
N ARG A 305 11.32 3.85 12.39
CA ARG A 305 10.05 3.17 12.09
C ARG A 305 9.78 1.96 13.00
N PHE A 306 10.82 1.36 13.57
CA PHE A 306 10.70 0.25 14.52
C PHE A 306 10.25 0.69 15.92
N GLU A 307 10.32 1.98 16.24
CA GLU A 307 10.10 2.51 17.60
C GLU A 307 8.89 3.47 17.70
N VAL A 308 8.12 3.65 16.61
CA VAL A 308 7.01 4.62 16.56
C VAL A 308 5.73 4.15 17.29
N TRP A 309 5.62 2.87 17.62
CA TRP A 309 4.39 2.22 18.08
C TRP A 309 3.66 2.93 19.24
N PRO A 310 4.35 3.40 20.31
CA PRO A 310 3.67 4.02 21.45
C PRO A 310 2.96 5.34 21.12
N TYR A 311 3.24 5.93 19.96
CA TYR A 311 2.71 7.25 19.58
C TYR A 311 1.50 7.16 18.64
N LEU A 312 1.24 6.02 18.02
CA LEU A 312 0.33 5.93 16.86
C LEU A 312 -1.14 6.13 17.22
N GLU A 313 -1.57 5.72 18.42
CA GLU A 313 -2.96 5.92 18.87
C GLU A 313 -3.26 7.42 19.09
N THR A 314 -2.43 8.11 19.88
CA THR A 314 -2.56 9.56 20.08
C THR A 314 -2.39 10.33 18.77
N TYR A 315 -1.48 9.88 17.92
CA TYR A 315 -1.30 10.45 16.60
C TYR A 315 -2.57 10.34 15.76
N THR A 316 -3.26 9.21 15.78
CA THR A 316 -4.54 9.02 15.06
C THR A 316 -5.61 10.01 15.52
N GLU A 317 -5.71 10.26 16.82
CA GLU A 317 -6.63 11.25 17.37
C GLU A 317 -6.32 12.67 16.88
N ASP A 318 -5.04 13.05 16.90
CA ASP A 318 -4.59 14.35 16.39
C ASP A 318 -4.79 14.48 14.88
N VAL A 319 -4.58 13.38 14.13
CA VAL A 319 -4.85 13.30 12.68
C VAL A 319 -6.32 13.55 12.40
N ALA A 320 -7.22 12.85 13.08
CA ALA A 320 -8.66 13.03 12.91
C ALA A 320 -9.08 14.50 13.15
N HIS A 321 -8.50 15.13 14.18
CA HIS A 321 -8.73 16.54 14.46
C HIS A 321 -8.22 17.46 13.34
N GLU A 322 -6.98 17.29 12.89
CA GLU A 322 -6.38 18.17 11.89
C GLU A 322 -7.00 18.00 10.50
N ILE A 323 -7.31 16.78 10.06
CA ILE A 323 -7.98 16.58 8.76
C ILE A 323 -9.38 17.20 8.73
N SER A 324 -10.10 17.23 9.86
CA SER A 324 -11.41 17.89 9.94
C SER A 324 -11.35 19.41 9.74
N LYS A 325 -10.16 20.03 9.94
CA LYS A 325 -9.94 21.44 9.66
C LYS A 325 -9.58 21.67 8.19
N GLU A 326 -8.78 20.77 7.62
CA GLU A 326 -8.25 20.90 6.26
C GLU A 326 -9.23 20.42 5.19
N LEU A 327 -10.07 19.43 5.51
CA LEU A 327 -11.08 18.89 4.62
C LEU A 327 -12.41 19.57 4.88
N GLN A 328 -13.02 20.05 3.80
CA GLN A 328 -14.40 20.53 3.82
C GLN A 328 -15.37 19.34 3.72
N GLY A 329 -15.38 18.48 4.74
CA GLY A 329 -16.11 17.21 4.77
C GLY A 329 -15.27 16.06 5.30
N LYS A 330 -15.80 14.84 5.29
CA LYS A 330 -15.03 13.64 5.62
C LYS A 330 -14.17 13.17 4.43
N PRO A 331 -13.13 12.35 4.66
CA PRO A 331 -12.46 11.64 3.58
C PRO A 331 -13.43 10.68 2.88
N ASP A 332 -13.26 10.52 1.57
CA ASP A 332 -13.97 9.52 0.76
C ASP A 332 -13.12 8.24 0.64
N LEU A 333 -11.79 8.35 0.77
CA LEU A 333 -10.85 7.24 0.74
C LEU A 333 -9.69 7.49 1.71
N ILE A 334 -9.30 6.46 2.47
CA ILE A 334 -8.12 6.46 3.33
C ILE A 334 -7.14 5.38 2.84
N ILE A 335 -5.89 5.75 2.60
CA ILE A 335 -4.83 4.84 2.14
C ILE A 335 -3.73 4.75 3.19
N GLY A 336 -3.60 3.59 3.84
CA GLY A 336 -2.47 3.27 4.70
C GLY A 336 -1.24 2.85 3.90
N ASN A 337 -0.05 3.29 4.35
CA ASN A 337 1.23 2.88 3.76
C ASN A 337 2.16 2.36 4.85
N TYR A 338 2.70 1.16 4.65
CA TYR A 338 3.55 0.44 5.61
C TYR A 338 2.83 0.17 6.93
N SER A 339 3.47 -0.55 7.85
CA SER A 339 2.85 -1.03 9.09
C SER A 339 2.24 0.08 9.96
N ASP A 340 2.97 1.18 10.17
CA ASP A 340 2.52 2.32 10.99
C ASP A 340 1.44 3.16 10.30
N GLY A 341 1.55 3.39 8.99
CA GLY A 341 0.49 4.05 8.23
C GLY A 341 -0.77 3.19 8.11
N ASN A 342 -0.63 1.87 7.99
CA ASN A 342 -1.73 0.93 7.91
C ASN A 342 -2.53 0.83 9.23
N ILE A 343 -1.85 0.79 10.38
CA ILE A 343 -2.57 0.78 11.67
C ILE A 343 -3.30 2.10 11.93
N VAL A 344 -2.67 3.25 11.63
CA VAL A 344 -3.32 4.57 11.74
C VAL A 344 -4.50 4.69 10.78
N ALA A 345 -4.35 4.24 9.53
CA ALA A 345 -5.42 4.22 8.54
C ALA A 345 -6.60 3.36 9.00
N SER A 346 -6.33 2.22 9.62
CA SER A 346 -7.37 1.30 10.12
C SER A 346 -8.20 1.94 11.24
N LEU A 347 -7.52 2.52 12.23
CA LEU A 347 -8.17 3.23 13.32
C LEU A 347 -8.99 4.43 12.81
N LEU A 348 -8.45 5.19 11.86
CA LEU A 348 -9.11 6.36 11.29
C LEU A 348 -10.31 5.99 10.41
N ALA A 349 -10.19 4.96 9.57
CA ALA A 349 -11.27 4.46 8.73
C ALA A 349 -12.43 3.94 9.57
N HIS A 350 -12.14 3.18 10.64
CA HIS A 350 -13.16 2.74 11.59
C HIS A 350 -13.88 3.93 12.24
N LYS A 351 -13.12 4.91 12.72
CA LYS A 351 -13.66 6.10 13.40
C LYS A 351 -14.55 6.95 12.49
N LEU A 352 -14.20 7.09 11.22
CA LEU A 352 -14.87 8.01 10.29
C LEU A 352 -15.88 7.31 9.36
N GLY A 353 -15.93 5.98 9.35
CA GLY A 353 -16.76 5.21 8.43
C GLY A 353 -16.41 5.52 6.96
N VAL A 354 -15.15 5.27 6.59
CA VAL A 354 -14.58 5.57 5.28
C VAL A 354 -13.94 4.32 4.68
N THR A 355 -14.03 4.16 3.36
CA THR A 355 -13.37 3.08 2.64
C THR A 355 -11.85 3.14 2.83
N GLN A 356 -11.27 1.98 3.16
CA GLN A 356 -9.86 1.83 3.48
C GLN A 356 -9.12 0.99 2.43
N CYS A 357 -7.98 1.51 1.99
CA CYS A 357 -6.95 0.79 1.27
C CYS A 357 -5.71 0.65 2.16
N THR A 358 -4.99 -0.46 2.03
CA THR A 358 -3.63 -0.58 2.59
C THR A 358 -2.63 -0.97 1.51
N ILE A 359 -1.40 -0.46 1.64
CA ILE A 359 -0.25 -0.79 0.80
C ILE A 359 0.90 -1.12 1.74
N ALA A 360 1.36 -2.38 1.74
CA ALA A 360 2.41 -2.78 2.67
C ALA A 360 3.76 -2.11 2.37
N HIS A 361 4.12 -1.94 1.10
CA HIS A 361 5.47 -1.57 0.61
C HIS A 361 6.55 -2.62 0.92
N ALA A 362 6.56 -3.16 2.14
CA ALA A 362 7.38 -4.27 2.58
C ALA A 362 6.77 -4.91 3.83
N LEU A 363 6.93 -6.22 3.97
CA LEU A 363 6.59 -6.95 5.21
C LEU A 363 7.86 -7.47 5.86
N GLU A 364 8.21 -6.91 7.02
CA GLU A 364 9.53 -7.12 7.64
C GLU A 364 9.77 -8.58 8.06
N LYS A 365 8.71 -9.35 8.32
CA LYS A 365 8.79 -10.79 8.62
C LYS A 365 9.52 -11.60 7.53
N THR A 366 9.47 -11.15 6.28
CA THR A 366 10.18 -11.80 5.17
C THR A 366 11.59 -11.27 4.94
N LYS A 367 11.84 -10.01 5.35
CA LYS A 367 13.15 -9.36 5.23
C LYS A 367 14.11 -9.75 6.35
N TYR A 368 13.55 -10.18 7.47
CA TYR A 368 14.29 -10.72 8.61
C TYR A 368 13.87 -12.19 8.79
N PRO A 369 14.56 -13.14 8.12
CA PRO A 369 14.21 -14.56 8.22
C PRO A 369 14.16 -15.03 9.68
N ASP A 370 13.17 -15.86 9.99
CA ASP A 370 12.92 -16.42 11.32
C ASP A 370 12.69 -15.35 12.41
N SER A 371 12.37 -14.11 12.03
CA SER A 371 12.09 -13.04 13.00
C SER A 371 10.81 -13.27 13.78
N ASP A 372 9.89 -14.11 13.29
CA ASP A 372 8.70 -14.52 14.02
C ASP A 372 9.06 -15.51 15.13
N ILE A 373 9.72 -16.62 14.80
CA ILE A 373 10.07 -17.65 15.79
C ILE A 373 11.12 -17.15 16.81
N TYR A 374 12.04 -16.28 16.39
CA TYR A 374 13.09 -15.70 17.26
C TYR A 374 12.81 -14.26 17.70
N TRP A 375 11.55 -13.81 17.63
CA TRP A 375 11.15 -12.42 17.90
C TRP A 375 11.68 -11.88 19.23
N LYS A 376 11.66 -12.69 20.31
CA LYS A 376 12.11 -12.29 21.66
C LYS A 376 13.55 -11.74 21.66
N LYS A 377 14.45 -12.30 20.84
CA LYS A 377 15.85 -11.87 20.76
C LYS A 377 16.02 -10.56 19.96
N LEU A 378 15.03 -10.24 19.14
CA LEU A 378 15.00 -9.09 18.25
C LEU A 378 14.16 -7.94 18.82
N GLU A 379 13.40 -8.20 19.88
CA GLU A 379 12.37 -7.30 20.41
C GLU A 379 12.94 -5.96 20.87
N ASP A 380 14.00 -5.95 21.68
CA ASP A 380 14.62 -4.72 22.20
C ASP A 380 15.17 -3.80 21.08
N LYS A 381 15.39 -4.33 19.88
CA LYS A 381 15.96 -3.59 18.75
C LYS A 381 14.92 -3.24 17.68
N TYR A 382 14.00 -4.14 17.37
CA TYR A 382 13.11 -4.04 16.21
C TYR A 382 11.63 -3.98 16.58
N HIS A 383 11.26 -4.32 17.82
CA HIS A 383 9.87 -4.34 18.30
C HIS A 383 8.92 -5.10 17.35
N PHE A 384 9.36 -6.25 16.87
CA PHE A 384 8.61 -7.05 15.90
C PHE A 384 7.28 -7.57 16.48
N SER A 385 7.17 -7.73 17.80
CA SER A 385 5.89 -8.04 18.43
C SER A 385 4.81 -7.00 18.11
N CYS A 386 5.15 -5.70 18.19
CA CYS A 386 4.25 -4.62 17.80
C CYS A 386 3.99 -4.61 16.31
N GLN A 387 5.03 -4.73 15.49
CA GLN A 387 4.92 -4.62 14.05
C GLN A 387 4.05 -5.74 13.44
N PHE A 388 4.30 -6.99 13.79
CA PHE A 388 3.54 -8.12 13.22
C PHE A 388 2.09 -8.12 13.69
N THR A 389 1.82 -7.61 14.89
CA THR A 389 0.45 -7.37 15.38
C THR A 389 -0.24 -6.29 14.56
N ALA A 390 0.44 -5.16 14.30
CA ALA A 390 -0.10 -4.08 13.47
C ALA A 390 -0.34 -4.52 12.02
N ASP A 391 0.58 -5.31 11.46
CA ASP A 391 0.45 -5.89 10.13
C ASP A 391 -0.77 -6.80 10.04
N LEU A 392 -0.89 -7.81 10.92
CA LEU A 392 -2.04 -8.72 10.94
C LEU A 392 -3.37 -7.99 11.16
N PHE A 393 -3.38 -7.00 12.05
CA PHE A 393 -4.56 -6.18 12.30
C PHE A 393 -5.00 -5.46 11.02
N ALA A 394 -4.10 -4.70 10.40
CA ALA A 394 -4.46 -3.89 9.25
C ALA A 394 -4.76 -4.70 7.99
N MET A 395 -4.07 -5.84 7.79
CA MET A 395 -4.35 -6.79 6.69
C MET A 395 -5.80 -7.27 6.70
N ASN A 396 -6.35 -7.55 7.88
CA ASN A 396 -7.71 -8.04 8.02
C ASN A 396 -8.74 -6.91 8.13
N HIS A 397 -8.36 -5.75 8.69
CA HIS A 397 -9.25 -4.61 8.90
C HIS A 397 -9.63 -3.87 7.60
N THR A 398 -8.72 -3.79 6.63
CA THR A 398 -8.91 -3.01 5.40
C THR A 398 -9.98 -3.59 4.47
N ASP A 399 -10.61 -2.72 3.67
CA ASP A 399 -11.58 -3.11 2.63
C ASP A 399 -10.88 -3.76 1.43
N PHE A 400 -9.74 -3.19 1.00
CA PHE A 400 -8.90 -3.78 -0.04
C PHE A 400 -7.40 -3.52 0.17
N ILE A 401 -6.58 -4.34 -0.48
CA ILE A 401 -5.12 -4.31 -0.42
C ILE A 401 -4.59 -4.11 -1.84
N ILE A 402 -3.74 -3.10 -2.02
CA ILE A 402 -2.96 -2.96 -3.25
C ILE A 402 -1.56 -3.52 -3.03
N THR A 403 -1.12 -4.36 -3.98
CA THR A 403 0.25 -4.87 -4.06
C THR A 403 0.88 -4.47 -5.39
N SER A 404 2.21 -4.35 -5.40
CA SER A 404 2.94 -3.98 -6.63
C SER A 404 3.12 -5.16 -7.56
N THR A 405 3.14 -6.40 -7.02
CA THR A 405 3.42 -7.62 -7.78
C THR A 405 2.66 -8.83 -7.24
N PHE A 406 2.48 -9.84 -8.09
CA PHE A 406 1.97 -11.15 -7.66
C PHE A 406 2.86 -11.81 -6.60
N GLN A 407 4.19 -11.64 -6.71
CA GLN A 407 5.16 -12.20 -5.78
C GLN A 407 4.95 -11.69 -4.35
N GLU A 408 4.54 -10.44 -4.19
CA GLU A 408 4.20 -9.86 -2.91
C GLU A 408 3.07 -10.63 -2.21
N ILE A 409 2.07 -11.11 -2.95
CA ILE A 409 0.96 -11.89 -2.39
C ILE A 409 1.37 -13.35 -2.20
N ALA A 410 1.65 -14.06 -3.31
CA ALA A 410 1.76 -15.53 -3.35
C ALA A 410 3.08 -16.02 -3.95
N GLY A 411 4.08 -15.16 -4.05
CA GLY A 411 5.45 -15.58 -4.36
C GLY A 411 5.59 -16.11 -5.78
N SER A 412 6.30 -17.23 -5.90
CA SER A 412 6.45 -17.98 -7.14
C SER A 412 5.98 -19.42 -6.95
N LYS A 413 6.23 -20.29 -7.92
CA LYS A 413 6.01 -21.73 -7.74
C LYS A 413 6.89 -22.30 -6.62
N ASP A 414 8.13 -21.85 -6.53
CA ASP A 414 9.16 -22.45 -5.68
C ASP A 414 9.36 -21.69 -4.36
N THR A 415 8.91 -20.44 -4.29
CA THR A 415 9.10 -19.55 -3.13
C THR A 415 7.77 -18.97 -2.65
N VAL A 416 7.63 -18.85 -1.33
CA VAL A 416 6.45 -18.28 -0.65
C VAL A 416 6.36 -16.76 -0.88
N GLY A 417 5.13 -16.25 -0.98
CA GLY A 417 4.86 -14.80 -1.05
C GLY A 417 5.05 -14.07 0.27
N GLN A 418 5.06 -12.72 0.21
CA GLN A 418 5.21 -11.92 1.43
C GLN A 418 3.97 -12.04 2.31
N TYR A 419 2.78 -11.75 1.78
CA TYR A 419 1.52 -11.94 2.50
C TYR A 419 1.26 -13.41 2.82
N GLU A 420 1.52 -14.34 1.88
CA GLU A 420 1.38 -15.78 2.12
C GLU A 420 2.20 -16.27 3.33
N SER A 421 3.37 -15.69 3.58
CA SER A 421 4.15 -16.04 4.76
C SER A 421 3.48 -15.67 6.09
N HIS A 422 2.42 -14.86 6.07
CA HIS A 422 1.59 -14.47 7.22
C HIS A 422 0.31 -15.31 7.34
N THR A 423 0.09 -16.28 6.43
CA THR A 423 -1.05 -17.22 6.53
C THR A 423 -0.96 -18.03 7.81
N ALA A 424 0.19 -18.59 8.13
CA ALA A 424 0.39 -19.37 9.36
C ALA A 424 1.79 -19.12 9.93
N PHE A 425 1.86 -18.63 11.17
CA PHE A 425 3.12 -18.41 11.88
C PHE A 425 2.90 -18.32 13.40
N THR A 426 3.96 -18.26 14.18
CA THR A 426 3.88 -18.16 15.64
C THR A 426 4.94 -17.23 16.18
N LEU A 427 4.59 -16.50 17.23
CA LEU A 427 5.51 -15.74 18.08
C LEU A 427 5.58 -16.48 19.42
N PRO A 428 6.53 -17.42 19.61
CA PRO A 428 6.55 -18.28 20.79
C PRO A 428 6.49 -17.47 22.08
N GLY A 429 5.59 -17.83 22.99
CA GLY A 429 5.34 -17.12 24.25
C GLY A 429 4.48 -15.84 24.16
N LEU A 430 3.96 -15.48 22.97
CA LEU A 430 3.04 -14.36 22.79
C LEU A 430 1.67 -14.82 22.24
N TYR A 431 1.60 -15.21 20.96
CA TYR A 431 0.41 -15.76 20.33
C TYR A 431 0.79 -16.62 19.11
N ARG A 432 -0.16 -17.45 18.67
CA ARG A 432 -0.07 -18.29 17.47
C ARG A 432 -1.07 -17.81 16.43
N VAL A 433 -0.68 -17.81 15.17
CA VAL A 433 -1.51 -17.38 14.04
C VAL A 433 -1.80 -18.61 13.18
N VAL A 434 -2.98 -19.18 13.36
CA VAL A 434 -3.41 -20.40 12.66
C VAL A 434 -3.84 -20.08 11.24
N HIS A 435 -4.59 -19.00 11.06
CA HIS A 435 -4.96 -18.48 9.75
C HIS A 435 -4.99 -16.94 9.81
N GLY A 436 -3.87 -16.30 9.46
CA GLY A 436 -3.68 -14.85 9.53
C GLY A 436 -4.18 -14.09 8.31
N ILE A 437 -3.99 -14.63 7.11
CA ILE A 437 -4.44 -14.06 5.83
C ILE A 437 -4.52 -15.16 4.77
N ASP A 438 -5.45 -15.02 3.83
CA ASP A 438 -5.60 -15.94 2.69
C ASP A 438 -5.12 -15.26 1.40
N VAL A 439 -4.21 -15.88 0.66
CA VAL A 439 -3.74 -15.35 -0.64
C VAL A 439 -4.85 -15.27 -1.69
N PHE A 440 -5.94 -16.01 -1.50
CA PHE A 440 -7.12 -16.00 -2.36
C PHE A 440 -8.15 -14.96 -1.94
N ASP A 441 -7.90 -14.16 -0.90
CA ASP A 441 -8.85 -13.15 -0.45
C ASP A 441 -9.16 -12.16 -1.59
N PRO A 442 -10.45 -11.97 -1.97
CA PRO A 442 -10.86 -11.04 -3.03
C PRO A 442 -10.49 -9.57 -2.76
N LYS A 443 -9.99 -9.24 -1.57
CA LYS A 443 -9.50 -7.90 -1.25
C LYS A 443 -8.14 -7.58 -1.89
N PHE A 444 -7.38 -8.58 -2.31
CA PHE A 444 -6.08 -8.38 -2.98
C PHE A 444 -6.21 -7.93 -4.43
N ASN A 445 -5.56 -6.82 -4.76
CA ASN A 445 -5.48 -6.27 -6.11
C ASN A 445 -4.04 -5.89 -6.46
N ILE A 446 -3.56 -6.32 -7.63
CA ILE A 446 -2.23 -5.95 -8.14
C ILE A 446 -2.38 -4.68 -8.97
N VAL A 447 -1.78 -3.59 -8.50
CA VAL A 447 -1.70 -2.31 -9.24
C VAL A 447 -0.24 -1.89 -9.23
N SER A 448 0.48 -2.26 -10.28
CA SER A 448 1.93 -2.03 -10.36
C SER A 448 2.25 -0.55 -10.52
N PRO A 449 3.21 -0.01 -9.74
CA PRO A 449 3.65 1.37 -9.89
C PRO A 449 4.50 1.57 -11.15
N GLY A 450 4.85 2.83 -11.40
CA GLY A 450 5.82 3.23 -12.40
C GLY A 450 6.89 4.16 -11.81
N ALA A 451 7.63 4.81 -12.70
CA ALA A 451 8.51 5.92 -12.37
C ALA A 451 8.07 7.15 -13.18
N ASP A 452 8.22 8.35 -12.61
CA ASP A 452 7.90 9.58 -13.32
C ASP A 452 8.69 9.69 -14.63
N MET A 453 7.97 9.65 -15.77
CA MET A 453 8.56 9.66 -17.11
C MET A 453 9.16 11.01 -17.51
N SER A 454 8.90 12.08 -16.74
CA SER A 454 9.59 13.35 -16.89
C SER A 454 11.00 13.32 -16.26
N ILE A 455 11.21 12.45 -15.28
CA ILE A 455 12.49 12.27 -14.57
C ILE A 455 13.30 11.14 -15.19
N TYR A 456 12.68 9.99 -15.44
CA TYR A 456 13.32 8.80 -15.97
C TYR A 456 12.89 8.54 -17.41
N TYR A 457 13.82 8.69 -18.34
CA TYR A 457 13.60 8.48 -19.77
C TYR A 457 14.82 7.85 -20.44
N PRO A 458 14.68 7.25 -21.64
CA PRO A 458 15.78 6.59 -22.33
C PRO A 458 16.98 7.52 -22.56
N TYR A 459 18.18 7.02 -22.24
CA TYR A 459 19.43 7.79 -22.34
C TYR A 459 19.76 8.27 -23.76
N THR A 460 19.15 7.63 -24.78
CA THR A 460 19.28 7.93 -26.20
C THR A 460 18.51 9.17 -26.66
N GLU A 461 17.61 9.71 -25.83
CA GLU A 461 16.84 10.92 -26.16
C GLU A 461 17.67 12.19 -25.91
N GLU A 462 18.65 12.46 -26.77
CA GLU A 462 19.64 13.55 -26.59
C GLU A 462 19.04 14.93 -26.33
N LYS A 463 17.87 15.22 -26.88
CA LYS A 463 17.16 16.50 -26.71
C LYS A 463 16.61 16.69 -25.29
N LYS A 464 16.29 15.60 -24.59
CA LYS A 464 15.80 15.64 -23.20
C LYS A 464 16.92 15.64 -22.17
N ARG A 465 18.14 15.23 -22.55
CA ARG A 465 19.28 15.10 -21.63
C ARG A 465 19.62 16.44 -20.96
N LEU A 466 19.65 16.43 -19.62
CA LEU A 466 19.97 17.58 -18.78
C LEU A 466 21.48 17.83 -18.73
N LYS A 467 22.04 18.36 -19.82
CA LYS A 467 23.50 18.54 -19.99
C LYS A 467 24.14 19.48 -18.97
N HIS A 468 23.35 20.34 -18.31
CA HIS A 468 23.86 21.25 -17.27
C HIS A 468 24.36 20.52 -16.01
N PHE A 469 23.83 19.32 -15.70
CA PHE A 469 24.32 18.50 -14.58
C PHE A 469 25.63 17.76 -14.88
N HIS A 470 26.12 17.76 -16.13
CA HIS A 470 27.30 16.98 -16.48
C HIS A 470 28.52 17.36 -15.65
N SER A 471 28.75 18.65 -15.39
CA SER A 471 29.90 19.10 -14.58
C SER A 471 29.84 18.55 -13.16
N GLU A 472 28.66 18.58 -12.53
CA GLU A 472 28.44 18.09 -11.17
C GLU A 472 28.59 16.57 -11.10
N ILE A 473 28.01 15.86 -12.08
CA ILE A 473 28.12 14.39 -12.18
C ILE A 473 29.58 13.96 -12.43
N GLU A 474 30.32 14.70 -13.27
CA GLU A 474 31.74 14.42 -13.51
C GLU A 474 32.58 14.65 -12.26
N GLN A 475 32.29 15.70 -11.50
CA GLN A 475 32.92 15.94 -10.21
C GLN A 475 32.60 14.81 -9.23
N LEU A 476 31.34 14.41 -9.12
CA LEU A 476 30.90 13.35 -8.21
C LEU A 476 31.55 11.99 -8.50
N LEU A 477 31.74 11.66 -9.78
CA LEU A 477 32.25 10.34 -10.19
C LEU A 477 33.78 10.29 -10.34
N TYR A 478 34.40 11.35 -10.84
CA TYR A 478 35.79 11.30 -11.32
C TYR A 478 36.73 12.31 -10.66
N SER A 479 36.25 13.12 -9.71
CA SER A 479 37.12 13.95 -8.89
C SER A 479 38.16 13.10 -8.14
N LYS A 480 39.34 13.69 -7.90
CA LYS A 480 40.40 13.10 -7.09
C LYS A 480 40.31 13.49 -5.61
N VAL A 481 39.28 14.26 -5.24
CA VAL A 481 39.02 14.67 -3.86
C VAL A 481 38.25 13.56 -3.15
N GLU A 482 38.64 13.24 -1.93
CA GLU A 482 37.87 12.39 -1.02
C GLU A 482 37.30 13.25 0.10
N ASN A 483 36.01 13.12 0.36
CA ASN A 483 35.30 13.91 1.36
C ASN A 483 34.07 13.13 1.88
N GLU A 484 33.17 13.80 2.59
CA GLU A 484 31.95 13.18 3.11
C GLU A 484 30.91 12.87 2.02
N GLU A 485 30.98 13.52 0.85
CA GLU A 485 30.05 13.29 -0.26
C GLU A 485 30.43 12.08 -1.11
N HIS A 486 31.73 11.87 -1.34
CA HIS A 486 32.27 10.75 -2.09
C HIS A 486 33.63 10.31 -1.54
N TRP A 487 33.85 9.00 -1.51
CA TRP A 487 35.04 8.36 -0.93
C TRP A 487 35.70 7.43 -1.94
N CYS A 488 37.02 7.27 -1.85
CA CYS A 488 37.86 6.65 -2.88
C CYS A 488 37.81 7.40 -4.23
N VAL A 489 38.54 6.87 -5.22
CA VAL A 489 38.75 7.51 -6.52
C VAL A 489 38.69 6.48 -7.65
N LEU A 490 38.05 6.85 -8.76
CA LEU A 490 38.12 6.08 -10.00
C LEU A 490 39.39 6.45 -10.79
N ASN A 491 40.22 5.43 -11.08
CA ASN A 491 41.50 5.64 -11.78
C ASN A 491 41.34 5.71 -13.29
N ASP A 492 40.45 4.91 -13.87
CA ASP A 492 40.19 4.88 -15.31
C ASP A 492 38.76 5.33 -15.59
N ARG A 493 38.62 6.53 -16.17
CA ARG A 493 37.34 7.14 -16.55
C ARG A 493 36.67 6.46 -17.75
N ASN A 494 37.41 5.65 -18.52
CA ASN A 494 36.87 4.99 -19.71
C ASN A 494 36.24 3.63 -19.40
N LYS A 495 36.45 3.07 -18.21
CA LYS A 495 35.80 1.83 -17.81
C LYS A 495 34.29 2.03 -17.64
N PRO A 496 33.46 1.06 -18.06
CA PRO A 496 32.05 1.04 -17.69
C PRO A 496 31.87 1.10 -16.17
N ILE A 497 30.76 1.68 -15.74
CA ILE A 497 30.40 1.74 -14.32
C ILE A 497 29.34 0.67 -14.02
N LEU A 498 29.64 -0.18 -13.04
CA LEU A 498 28.66 -0.96 -12.31
C LEU A 498 28.09 -0.07 -11.20
N PHE A 499 26.84 0.36 -11.37
CA PHE A 499 26.19 1.35 -10.52
C PHE A 499 25.11 0.72 -9.63
N THR A 500 25.05 1.16 -8.37
CA THR A 500 23.92 0.89 -7.47
C THR A 500 23.59 2.12 -6.62
N MET A 501 22.31 2.29 -6.28
CA MET A 501 21.83 3.36 -5.41
C MET A 501 20.70 2.85 -4.51
N ALA A 502 20.89 2.93 -3.20
CA ALA A 502 19.88 2.53 -2.22
C ALA A 502 20.14 3.18 -0.84
N ARG A 503 19.15 3.07 0.06
CA ARG A 503 19.40 3.29 1.49
C ARG A 503 20.48 2.31 1.98
N LEU A 504 21.26 2.74 2.97
CA LEU A 504 22.29 1.90 3.55
C LEU A 504 21.74 1.21 4.81
N ASP A 505 21.19 0.01 4.62
CA ASP A 505 20.69 -0.86 5.68
C ASP A 505 21.13 -2.31 5.42
N ARG A 506 21.00 -3.18 6.43
CA ARG A 506 21.50 -4.56 6.35
C ARG A 506 20.85 -5.34 5.22
N VAL A 507 19.57 -5.10 4.97
CA VAL A 507 18.77 -5.85 3.99
C VAL A 507 19.12 -5.44 2.56
N LYS A 508 19.54 -4.19 2.33
CA LYS A 508 20.02 -3.74 1.01
C LYS A 508 21.32 -4.38 0.59
N ASN A 509 22.11 -4.92 1.53
CA ASN A 509 23.30 -5.73 1.26
C ASN A 509 24.34 -5.04 0.34
N LEU A 510 24.50 -3.72 0.47
CA LEU A 510 25.49 -2.97 -0.30
C LEU A 510 26.92 -3.40 0.06
N SER A 511 27.18 -3.71 1.33
CA SER A 511 28.46 -4.25 1.79
C SER A 511 28.78 -5.60 1.14
N GLY A 512 27.81 -6.50 1.00
CA GLY A 512 27.99 -7.76 0.27
C GLY A 512 28.36 -7.56 -1.20
N LEU A 513 27.75 -6.59 -1.88
CA LEU A 513 28.13 -6.23 -3.26
C LEU A 513 29.59 -5.77 -3.35
N VAL A 514 30.02 -4.90 -2.43
CA VAL A 514 31.41 -4.43 -2.36
C VAL A 514 32.38 -5.59 -2.13
N GLU A 515 32.04 -6.51 -1.22
CA GLU A 515 32.83 -7.71 -0.95
C GLU A 515 32.97 -8.60 -2.21
N TRP A 516 31.87 -8.85 -2.92
CA TRP A 516 31.88 -9.65 -4.16
C TRP A 516 32.73 -9.02 -5.25
N TYR A 517 32.59 -7.70 -5.43
CA TYR A 517 33.39 -6.96 -6.38
C TYR A 517 34.88 -6.98 -6.00
N GLY A 518 35.20 -6.73 -4.73
CA GLY A 518 36.58 -6.74 -4.20
C GLY A 518 37.31 -8.06 -4.43
N LYS A 519 36.62 -9.18 -4.19
CA LYS A 519 37.15 -10.56 -4.34
C LYS A 519 37.30 -11.01 -5.79
N ASN A 520 36.62 -10.38 -6.76
CA ASN A 520 36.65 -10.80 -8.16
C ASN A 520 37.59 -9.92 -9.00
N ALA A 521 38.84 -10.34 -9.15
CA ALA A 521 39.85 -9.61 -9.92
C ALA A 521 39.43 -9.34 -11.38
N LYS A 522 38.79 -10.32 -12.04
CA LYS A 522 38.31 -10.19 -13.41
C LYS A 522 37.23 -9.10 -13.53
N LEU A 523 36.32 -9.01 -12.56
CA LEU A 523 35.29 -7.98 -12.56
C LEU A 523 35.89 -6.58 -12.39
N ARG A 524 36.84 -6.43 -11.47
CA ARG A 524 37.58 -5.15 -11.22
C ARG A 524 38.42 -4.71 -12.42
N GLU A 525 38.92 -5.66 -13.21
CA GLU A 525 39.61 -5.35 -14.45
C GLU A 525 38.64 -4.72 -15.47
N LEU A 526 37.42 -5.25 -15.57
CA LEU A 526 36.44 -4.86 -16.60
C LEU A 526 35.68 -3.56 -16.31
N VAL A 527 35.31 -3.30 -15.06
CA VAL A 527 34.40 -2.18 -14.70
C VAL A 527 34.86 -1.46 -13.43
N ASN A 528 34.38 -0.23 -13.24
CA ASN A 528 34.42 0.47 -11.96
C ASN A 528 33.15 0.19 -11.16
N LEU A 529 33.24 0.04 -9.84
CA LEU A 529 32.07 -0.02 -8.95
C LEU A 529 31.76 1.37 -8.38
N VAL A 530 30.51 1.81 -8.51
CA VAL A 530 29.99 3.04 -7.88
C VAL A 530 28.77 2.68 -7.04
N VAL A 531 28.85 2.95 -5.74
CA VAL A 531 27.81 2.66 -4.75
C VAL A 531 27.35 3.97 -4.14
N VAL A 532 26.07 4.31 -4.32
CA VAL A 532 25.43 5.44 -3.65
C VAL A 532 24.58 4.91 -2.50
N GLY A 533 24.96 5.22 -1.27
CA GLY A 533 24.19 4.83 -0.08
C GLY A 533 24.76 5.39 1.21
N GLY A 534 23.84 5.80 2.10
CA GLY A 534 24.16 6.43 3.39
C GLY A 534 24.58 7.89 3.26
N ASP A 535 24.22 8.70 4.25
CA ASP A 535 24.61 10.12 4.29
C ASP A 535 25.73 10.34 5.31
N ARG A 536 26.95 10.52 4.82
CA ARG A 536 28.16 10.76 5.64
C ARG A 536 28.37 12.23 6.00
N ARG A 537 27.56 13.16 5.46
CA ARG A 537 27.65 14.60 5.77
C ARG A 537 27.19 14.93 7.20
N LYS A 538 26.63 13.94 7.88
CA LYS A 538 26.15 14.02 9.26
C LYS A 538 26.43 12.71 9.98
N GLU A 539 26.42 12.77 11.31
CA GLU A 539 26.45 11.55 12.10
C GLU A 539 25.12 10.78 11.93
N SER A 540 25.21 9.54 11.44
CA SER A 540 24.06 8.65 11.36
C SER A 540 23.43 8.48 12.75
N LYS A 541 22.10 8.35 12.80
CA LYS A 541 21.35 8.04 14.03
C LYS A 541 20.69 6.66 13.97
N ASP A 542 20.80 5.97 12.84
CA ASP A 542 20.24 4.65 12.63
C ASP A 542 21.27 3.56 12.94
N LEU A 543 20.82 2.48 13.58
CA LEU A 543 21.71 1.42 14.04
C LEU A 543 22.25 0.57 12.89
N GLU A 544 21.44 0.30 11.85
CA GLU A 544 21.87 -0.50 10.71
C GLU A 544 22.79 0.31 9.80
N GLU A 545 22.46 1.57 9.53
CA GLU A 545 23.30 2.46 8.73
C GLU A 545 24.70 2.61 9.34
N LYS A 546 24.81 2.81 10.67
CA LYS A 546 26.11 2.84 11.37
C LYS A 546 26.91 1.56 11.18
N ALA A 547 26.26 0.41 11.33
CA ALA A 547 26.92 -0.89 11.22
C ALA A 547 27.39 -1.15 9.78
N GLU A 548 26.57 -0.81 8.79
CA GLU A 548 26.92 -0.98 7.38
C GLU A 548 27.99 0.02 6.92
N MET A 549 27.97 1.28 7.38
CA MET A 549 29.07 2.22 7.12
C MET A 549 30.41 1.67 7.61
N LYS A 550 30.44 1.09 8.83
CA LYS A 550 31.65 0.47 9.38
C LYS A 550 32.17 -0.66 8.48
N LYS A 551 31.30 -1.57 8.04
CA LYS A 551 31.68 -2.66 7.12
C LYS A 551 32.20 -2.14 5.79
N MET A 552 31.59 -1.07 5.26
CA MET A 552 32.04 -0.47 4.01
C MET A 552 33.48 0.05 4.14
N PHE A 553 33.83 0.71 5.24
CA PHE A 553 35.22 1.12 5.50
C PHE A 553 36.18 -0.07 5.61
N GLU A 554 35.79 -1.11 6.35
CA GLU A 554 36.59 -2.33 6.50
C GLU A 554 36.83 -3.09 5.18
N LEU A 555 35.90 -2.99 4.22
CA LEU A 555 36.02 -3.63 2.90
C LEU A 555 36.82 -2.80 1.89
N ILE A 556 37.00 -1.51 2.15
CA ILE A 556 37.76 -0.59 1.30
C ILE A 556 39.26 -0.72 1.57
N GLU A 557 39.64 -0.94 2.83
CA GLU A 557 41.01 -1.29 3.26
C GLU A 557 41.42 -2.67 2.75
#